data_AF-A0A0F7Y656-F1
#
_entry.id   AF-A0A0F7Y656-F1
#
_cell.length_a   1.000
_cell.length_b   1.000
_cell.length_c   1.000
_cell.angle_alpha   90.00
_cell.angle_beta   90.00
_cell.angle_gamma   90.00
#
_symmetry.space_group_name_H-M   'P 1'
#
loop_
_entity.id
_entity.type
_entity.pdbx_description
1 polymer ?
#
loop_
_entity_poly.entity_id
_entity_poly.type
_entity_poly.pdbx_seq_one_letter_code
_entity_poly.pdbx_strand_id
1 'polypeptide(L)' 'MTTIIKDTFTSGAQVSMEMDKDAEELFVFRYPAGQGCIVSKWPLDSYHMPIAMAHYEECCELERAV' A
#
# COMPACT_ATOMS: atom_id res chain seq x y z
N MET A 1 9.58 -13.14 6.85
CA MET A 1 8.17 -13.15 7.34
C MET A 1 7.48 -11.90 6.83
N THR A 2 6.36 -12.06 6.12
CA THR A 2 5.66 -10.95 5.46
C THR A 2 4.40 -10.55 6.22
N THR A 3 4.24 -9.26 6.53
CA THR A 3 2.98 -8.71 7.06
C THR A 3 2.28 -7.94 5.95
N ILE A 4 1.00 -8.23 5.71
CA ILE A 4 0.19 -7.56 4.69
C ILE A 4 -1.02 -6.90 5.34
N ILE A 5 -1.19 -5.60 5.11
CA ILE A 5 -2.43 -4.87 5.40
C ILE A 5 -3.12 -4.61 4.07
N LYS A 6 -4.45 -4.78 4.00
CA LYS A 6 -5.21 -4.67 2.75
C LYS A 6 -6.61 -4.12 2.97
N ASP A 7 -6.98 -3.17 2.13
CA ASP A 7 -8.30 -2.59 2.00
C ASP A 7 -8.85 -2.86 0.59
N THR A 8 -10.13 -3.24 0.53
CA THR A 8 -10.87 -3.49 -0.72
C THR A 8 -12.10 -2.59 -0.77
N PHE A 9 -12.37 -2.02 -1.93
CA PHE A 9 -13.42 -1.03 -2.12
C PHE A 9 -14.55 -1.56 -3.00
N THR A 10 -15.77 -1.05 -2.82
CA THR A 10 -16.96 -1.44 -3.60
C THR A 10 -16.86 -1.07 -5.07
N SER A 11 -16.01 -0.10 -5.42
CA SER A 11 -15.64 0.24 -6.79
C SER A 11 -14.88 -0.88 -7.51
N GLY A 12 -14.40 -1.89 -6.78
CA GLY A 12 -13.50 -2.93 -7.27
C GLY A 12 -12.01 -2.57 -7.12
N ALA A 13 -11.71 -1.40 -6.56
CA ALA A 13 -10.35 -1.01 -6.24
C ALA A 13 -9.80 -1.75 -5.01
N GLN A 14 -8.47 -1.77 -4.86
CA GLN A 14 -7.78 -2.38 -3.73
C GLN A 14 -6.50 -1.62 -3.41
N VAL A 15 -6.20 -1.48 -2.12
CA VAL A 15 -4.92 -0.95 -1.65
C VAL A 15 -4.35 -1.95 -0.65
N SER A 16 -3.07 -2.27 -0.76
CA SER A 16 -2.39 -3.15 0.18
C SER A 16 -0.99 -2.66 0.49
N MET A 17 -0.55 -2.83 1.72
CA MET A 17 0.84 -2.59 2.12
C MET A 17 1.47 -3.91 2.55
N GLU A 18 2.67 -4.17 2.07
CA GLU A 18 3.46 -5.35 2.39
C GLU A 18 4.77 -4.94 3.07
N MET A 19 5.07 -5.61 4.18
CA MET A 19 6.36 -5.49 4.87
C MET A 19 7.13 -6.79 4.70
N ASP A 20 8.20 -6.76 3.91
CA ASP A 20 9.12 -7.88 3.75
C ASP A 20 10.31 -7.69 4.71
N LYS A 21 10.31 -8.47 5.80
CA LYS A 21 11.38 -8.44 6.80
C LYS A 21 12.67 -9.12 6.33
N ASP A 22 12.59 -10.00 5.34
CA ASP A 22 13.75 -10.74 4.85
C ASP A 22 14.50 -9.92 3.78
N ALA A 23 13.76 -9.14 2.98
CA ALA A 23 14.32 -8.19 2.03
C ALA A 23 14.61 -6.79 2.61
N GLU A 24 14.13 -6.50 3.83
CA GLU A 24 14.14 -5.15 4.43
C GLU A 24 13.44 -4.11 3.54
N GLU A 25 12.29 -4.48 2.96
CA GLU A 25 11.53 -3.65 2.03
C GLU A 25 10.07 -3.45 2.47
N LEU A 26 9.54 -2.27 2.19
CA LEU A 26 8.14 -1.87 2.33
C LEU A 26 7.56 -1.59 0.97
N PHE A 27 6.38 -2.15 0.70
CA PHE A 27 5.66 -1.92 -0.54
C PHE A 27 4.25 -1.43 -0.25
N VAL A 28 3.77 -0.46 -1.02
CA VAL A 28 2.36 -0.10 -1.09
C VAL A 28 1.89 -0.34 -2.52
N PHE A 29 0.88 -1.18 -2.66
CA PHE A 29 0.23 -1.52 -3.91
C PHE A 29 -1.14 -0.86 -3.95
N ARG A 30 -1.38 -0.06 -4.99
CA ARG A 30 -2.69 0.50 -5.30
C ARG A 30 -3.19 -0.09 -6.61
N TYR A 31 -4.38 -0.67 -6.58
CA TYR A 31 -5.10 -1.23 -7.70
C TYR A 31 -6.40 -0.44 -7.89
N PRO A 32 -6.38 0.68 -8.64
CA PRO A 32 -7.61 1.39 -8.96
C PRO A 32 -8.50 0.54 -9.86
N ALA A 33 -9.82 0.72 -9.76
CA ALA A 33 -10.78 -0.05 -10.55
C ALA A 33 -10.54 0.13 -12.06
N GLY A 34 -10.31 -0.98 -12.77
CA GLY A 34 -10.09 -0.97 -14.23
C GLY A 34 -8.73 -0.41 -14.69
N GLN A 35 -7.79 -0.19 -13.77
CA GLN A 35 -6.43 0.29 -14.09
C GLN A 35 -5.36 -0.75 -13.72
N GLY A 36 -4.11 -0.46 -14.10
CA GLY A 36 -2.95 -1.25 -13.68
C GLY A 36 -2.57 -1.03 -12.21
N CYS A 37 -1.74 -1.92 -11.68
CA CYS A 37 -1.20 -1.79 -10.33
C CYS A 37 -0.13 -0.69 -10.28
N ILE A 38 -0.25 0.21 -9.30
CA ILE A 38 0.76 1.20 -8.95
C ILE A 38 1.48 0.67 -7.71
N VAL A 39 2.81 0.56 -7.79
CA VAL A 39 3.64 0.05 -6.69
C VAL A 39 4.60 1.14 -6.24
N SER A 40 4.55 1.45 -4.95
CA SER A 40 5.50 2.35 -4.29
C SER A 40 6.36 1.54 -3.34
N LYS A 41 7.67 1.81 -3.30
CA LYS A 41 8.66 1.03 -2.53
C LYS A 41 9.50 1.93 -1.62
N TRP A 42 9.76 1.45 -0.41
CA TRP A 42 10.68 2.06 0.55
C TRP A 42 11.56 1.02 1.27
N PRO A 43 12.67 1.45 1.87
CA PRO A 43 13.39 0.65 2.86
C PRO A 43 12.51 0.36 4.08
N LEU A 44 12.63 -0.83 4.67
CA LEU A 44 12.01 -1.17 5.95
C LEU A 44 12.87 -0.64 7.10
N ASP A 45 12.68 0.63 7.42
CA ASP A 45 13.29 1.26 8.59
C ASP A 45 12.29 2.17 9.33
N SER A 46 12.68 2.63 10.52
CA SER A 46 11.84 3.47 11.38
C SER A 46 11.52 4.83 10.77
N TYR A 47 12.31 5.30 9.80
CA TYR A 47 12.11 6.59 9.14
C TYR A 47 11.10 6.49 8.00
N HIS A 48 11.18 5.44 7.20
CA HIS A 48 10.33 5.25 6.04
C HIS A 48 9.00 4.55 6.35
N MET A 49 8.92 3.75 7.43
CA MET A 49 7.67 3.13 7.86
C MET A 49 6.50 4.14 8.00
N PRO A 50 6.62 5.27 8.71
CA PRO A 50 5.52 6.24 8.81
C PRO A 50 5.18 6.88 7.46
N ILE A 51 6.14 7.01 6.54
CA ILE A 51 5.92 7.56 5.20
C ILE A 51 5.10 6.56 4.35
N ALA A 52 5.48 5.28 4.38
CA ALA A 52 4.75 4.22 3.68
C ALA A 52 3.30 4.08 4.22
N MET A 53 3.14 4.17 5.55
CA MET A 53 1.82 4.18 6.20
C MET A 53 0.96 5.38 5.77
N ALA A 54 1.52 6.59 5.77
CA ALA A 54 0.80 7.79 5.34
C ALA A 54 0.38 7.69 3.86
N HIS A 55 1.26 7.16 3.00
CA HIS A 55 0.93 6.95 1.59
C HIS A 55 -0.13 5.85 1.38
N TYR A 56 -0.12 4.80 2.21
CA TYR A 56 -1.17 3.79 2.22
C TYR A 56 -2.54 4.42 2.55
N GLU A 57 -2.60 5.26 3.57
CA GLU A 57 -3.83 5.95 3.97
C GLU A 57 -4.31 6.91 2.87
N GLU A 58 -3.41 7.69 2.26
CA GLU A 58 -3.72 8.55 1.11
C GLU A 58 -4.32 7.73 -0.06
N CYS A 59 -3.73 6.59 -0.39
CA CYS A 59 -4.25 5.70 -1.43
C CYS A 59 -5.66 5.20 -1.07
N CYS A 60 -5.89 4.85 0.19
CA CYS A 60 -7.22 4.43 0.66
C CYS A 60 -8.24 5.57 0.54
N GLU A 61 -7.88 6.79 0.93
CA GLU A 61 -8.78 7.95 0.82
C GLU A 61 -9.14 8.26 -0.63
N LEU A 62 -8.19 8.16 -1.55
CA LEU A 62 -8.43 8.34 -2.98
C LEU A 62 -9.45 7.33 -3.51
N GLU A 63 -9.37 6.06 -3.12
CA GLU A 63 -10.33 5.04 -3.56
C GLU A 63 -11.67 5.10 -2.81
N ARG A 64 -11.72 5.64 -1.58
CA ARG A 64 -12.99 5.90 -0.85
C ARG A 64 -13.79 7.05 -1.45
N ALA A 65 -13.13 7.99 -2.13
CA ALA A 65 -13.76 9.13 -2.76
C ALA A 65 -14.42 8.80 -4.12
N VAL A 66 -14.29 7.56 -4.61
CA VAL A 66 -14.81 7.06 -5.90
C VAL A 66 -16.12 6.29 -5.68
#